data_AF-A0A7W5D437-F1
#
_entry.id   AF-A0A7W5D437-F1
#
_cell.length_a   1.000
_cell.length_b   1.000
_cell.length_c   1.000
_cell.angle_alpha   90.00
_cell.angle_beta   90.00
_cell.angle_gamma   90.00
#
_symmetry.space_group_name_H-M   'P 1'
#
loop_
_entity.id
_entity.type
_entity.pdbx_description
1 polymer ?
#
loop_
_entity_poly.entity_id
_entity_poly.type
_entity_poly.pdbx_seq_one_letter_code
_entity_poly.pdbx_strand_id
1 'polypeptide(L)'
;MNAFAMQDGVVGAPIGPPPPAPDIPVPPTPPATHPPTPVVDPPAVDPPLVEPGKSPPVADPPPGAIALGRLHARRLREVYRSAGWPCCDSIEVDLLAAGLLERIRSAHGHETLRVTDAGIVHIASSLVVNRAVMSRHEALVEHVAREMTRAGRVAWRGLTLRAQLPPAAEGDKPRWCIARPDVFSIRNTSVEAYAQPVVHEVKVNRADLLSDLRKPDKRAAYLDLGGECWYVLGCDARGRPIGEPDEIPAECGVMVAQGDRLVVARSAVHRALPRLPFAIWMALAKAQPVAGFDDELQELLPGLDD
;
A
#
# COMPACT_ATOMS: atom_id res chain seq x y z
N MET A 1 48.73 76.87 -30.92
CA MET A 1 47.90 78.02 -30.52
C MET A 1 47.56 77.86 -29.05
N ASN A 2 48.07 78.77 -28.22
CA ASN A 2 47.56 79.36 -26.96
C ASN A 2 46.40 78.65 -26.22
N ALA A 3 46.32 78.56 -24.88
CA ALA A 3 47.10 79.12 -23.78
C ALA A 3 46.68 78.42 -22.45
N PHE A 4 47.56 78.48 -21.47
CA PHE A 4 47.34 78.15 -20.04
C PHE A 4 46.43 79.17 -19.35
N ALA A 5 45.68 78.73 -18.32
CA ALA A 5 45.44 79.53 -17.11
C ALA A 5 45.07 78.63 -15.92
N MET A 6 45.80 78.80 -14.81
CA MET A 6 45.56 78.23 -13.49
C MET A 6 44.56 79.07 -12.69
N GLN A 7 43.92 78.46 -11.67
CA GLN A 7 43.58 79.04 -10.35
C GLN A 7 42.96 77.90 -9.51
N ASP A 8 43.63 77.40 -8.47
CA ASP A 8 43.80 77.90 -7.09
C ASP A 8 42.63 77.58 -6.15
N GLY A 9 42.97 76.94 -5.02
CA GLY A 9 42.34 77.13 -3.72
C GLY A 9 41.12 76.27 -3.38
N VAL A 10 41.30 75.30 -2.48
CA VAL A 10 40.95 75.42 -1.05
C VAL A 10 40.93 74.01 -0.42
N VAL A 11 41.79 73.83 0.57
CA VAL A 11 41.80 72.71 1.52
C VAL A 11 40.84 73.02 2.67
N GLY A 12 40.03 72.03 3.05
CA GLY A 12 39.64 71.80 4.45
C GLY A 12 38.29 72.35 4.92
N ALA A 13 37.24 71.53 4.81
CA ALA A 13 36.13 71.53 5.75
C ALA A 13 35.94 70.09 6.27
N PRO A 14 35.66 69.87 7.57
CA PRO A 14 35.49 68.54 8.12
C PRO A 14 34.22 67.89 7.54
N ILE A 15 34.38 66.70 6.97
CA ILE A 15 33.27 65.86 6.49
C ILE A 15 32.43 65.47 7.72
N GLY A 16 31.23 66.03 7.83
CA GLY A 16 30.24 65.63 8.83
C GLY A 16 29.81 64.17 8.64
N PRO A 17 29.16 63.56 9.65
CA PRO A 17 28.77 62.15 9.58
C PRO A 17 27.86 61.91 8.36
N PRO A 18 27.98 60.74 7.70
CA PRO A 18 27.17 60.44 6.52
C PRO A 18 25.67 60.45 6.87
N PRO A 19 24.80 60.84 5.92
CA PRO A 19 23.35 60.80 6.13
C PRO A 19 22.89 59.35 6.40
N PRO A 20 21.78 59.16 7.15
CA PRO A 20 21.25 57.83 7.43
C PRO A 20 20.90 57.11 6.12
N ALA A 21 21.15 55.80 6.09
CA ALA A 21 20.85 54.94 4.96
C ALA A 21 19.36 55.04 4.56
N PRO A 22 19.03 54.98 3.26
CA PRO A 22 17.65 54.96 2.81
C PRO A 22 16.93 53.70 3.33
N ASP A 23 15.68 53.86 3.74
CA ASP A 23 14.83 52.79 4.25
C ASP A 23 14.77 51.61 3.27
N ILE A 24 15.16 50.43 3.77
CA ILE A 24 15.05 49.17 3.04
C ILE A 24 13.55 48.83 2.94
N PRO A 25 13.01 48.55 1.73
CA PRO A 25 11.61 48.15 1.59
C PRO A 25 11.34 46.85 2.34
N VAL A 26 10.35 46.88 3.24
CA VAL A 26 9.82 45.69 3.92
C VAL A 26 9.16 44.78 2.86
N PRO A 27 9.48 43.48 2.80
CA PRO A 27 8.81 42.56 1.88
C PRO A 27 7.33 42.42 2.24
N PRO A 28 6.41 42.31 1.25
CA PRO A 28 4.99 42.18 1.52
C PRO A 28 4.70 40.88 2.28
N THR A 29 3.86 40.99 3.31
CA THR A 29 3.30 39.87 4.06
C THR A 29 2.54 38.93 3.11
N PRO A 30 2.75 37.60 3.16
CA PRO A 30 1.95 36.68 2.35
C PRO A 30 0.48 36.75 2.77
N PRO A 31 -0.48 36.61 1.83
CA PRO A 31 -1.89 36.58 2.17
C PRO A 31 -2.21 35.37 3.06
N ALA A 32 -3.06 35.57 4.07
CA ALA A 32 -3.57 34.49 4.89
C ALA A 32 -4.36 33.51 4.00
N THR A 33 -3.86 32.28 3.86
CA THR A 33 -4.60 31.18 3.26
C THR A 33 -5.74 30.77 4.19
N HIS A 34 -6.97 31.14 3.84
CA HIS A 34 -8.15 30.54 4.44
C HIS A 34 -8.20 29.05 4.12
N PRO A 35 -8.59 28.16 5.06
CA PRO A 35 -8.87 26.77 4.73
C PRO A 35 -10.05 26.70 3.75
N PRO A 36 -10.06 25.74 2.80
CA PRO A 36 -11.21 25.54 1.94
C PRO A 36 -12.45 25.19 2.77
N THR A 37 -13.60 25.75 2.39
CA THR A 37 -14.89 25.39 2.98
C THR A 37 -15.17 23.91 2.78
N PRO A 38 -15.73 23.20 3.78
CA PRO A 38 -16.17 21.82 3.60
C PRO A 38 -17.28 21.79 2.54
N VAL A 39 -17.15 20.87 1.58
CA VAL A 39 -18.21 20.55 0.63
C VAL A 39 -19.39 20.00 1.44
N VAL A 40 -20.49 20.74 1.46
CA VAL A 40 -21.74 20.32 2.09
C VAL A 40 -22.43 19.34 1.14
N ASP A 41 -22.77 18.15 1.64
CA ASP A 41 -23.58 17.18 0.89
C ASP A 41 -24.92 17.81 0.48
N PRO A 42 -25.43 17.52 -0.74
CA PRO A 42 -26.75 17.97 -1.14
C PRO A 42 -27.82 17.41 -0.18
N PRO A 43 -28.92 18.16 0.09
CA PRO A 43 -29.98 17.68 0.97
C PRO A 43 -30.59 16.38 0.40
N ALA A 44 -30.92 15.45 1.29
CA ALA A 44 -31.62 14.22 0.94
C ALA A 44 -33.00 14.60 0.37
N VAL A 45 -33.15 14.46 -0.94
CA VAL A 45 -34.46 14.47 -1.57
C VAL A 45 -34.97 13.03 -1.49
N ASP A 46 -36.07 12.82 -0.77
CA ASP A 46 -36.70 11.51 -0.67
C ASP A 46 -37.06 11.01 -2.08
N PRO A 47 -36.57 9.83 -2.51
CA PRO A 47 -37.00 9.24 -3.77
C PRO A 47 -38.48 8.83 -3.68
N PRO A 48 -39.24 8.89 -4.78
CA PRO A 48 -40.66 8.55 -4.75
C PRO A 48 -40.85 7.07 -4.37
N LEU A 49 -41.63 6.85 -3.30
CA LEU A 49 -42.02 5.53 -2.81
C LEU A 49 -43.03 4.92 -3.79
N VAL A 50 -42.61 3.92 -4.55
CA VAL A 50 -43.54 3.04 -5.29
C VAL A 50 -43.82 1.85 -4.37
N GLU A 51 -45.07 1.70 -3.93
CA GLU A 51 -45.47 0.54 -3.12
C GLU A 51 -45.25 -0.76 -3.92
N PRO A 52 -44.44 -1.71 -3.43
CA PRO A 52 -44.31 -2.99 -4.09
C PRO A 52 -45.59 -3.80 -3.88
N GLY A 53 -46.20 -4.21 -5.00
CA GLY A 53 -47.34 -5.10 -5.03
C GLY A 53 -47.10 -6.38 -4.21
N LYS A 54 -48.16 -6.82 -3.54
CA LYS A 54 -48.22 -7.97 -2.64
C LYS A 54 -47.61 -9.23 -3.30
N SER A 55 -46.53 -9.75 -2.73
CA SER A 55 -45.94 -11.02 -3.17
C SER A 55 -46.83 -12.21 -2.76
N PRO A 56 -46.98 -13.25 -3.59
CA PRO A 56 -47.70 -14.48 -3.22
C PRO A 56 -46.95 -15.27 -2.15
N PRO A 57 -47.64 -16.13 -1.36
CA PRO A 57 -47.02 -16.83 -0.24
C PRO A 57 -45.97 -17.83 -0.73
N VAL A 58 -44.73 -17.67 -0.25
CA VAL A 58 -43.61 -18.60 -0.47
C VAL A 58 -43.79 -19.78 0.47
N ALA A 59 -43.84 -20.99 -0.10
CA ALA A 59 -43.80 -22.23 0.68
C ALA A 59 -42.41 -22.44 1.30
N ASP A 60 -42.36 -22.90 2.54
CA ASP A 60 -41.11 -23.13 3.28
C ASP A 60 -40.24 -24.22 2.61
N PRO A 61 -38.93 -23.98 2.38
CA PRO A 61 -38.00 -25.01 1.97
C PRO A 61 -37.65 -25.95 3.15
N PRO A 62 -37.30 -27.22 2.88
CA PRO A 62 -37.02 -28.23 3.91
C PRO A 62 -35.75 -27.91 4.72
N PRO A 63 -35.62 -28.40 5.98
CA PRO A 63 -34.58 -27.97 6.90
C PRO A 63 -33.26 -28.73 6.74
N GLY A 64 -32.14 -28.01 6.91
CA GLY A 64 -31.02 -28.56 7.71
C GLY A 64 -29.58 -28.32 7.27
N ALA A 65 -29.29 -27.87 6.04
CA ALA A 65 -27.90 -27.62 5.63
C ALA A 65 -27.73 -26.17 5.17
N ILE A 66 -27.13 -25.35 6.04
CA ILE A 66 -26.69 -24.00 5.68
C ILE A 66 -25.59 -24.14 4.63
N ALA A 67 -25.91 -23.77 3.38
CA ALA A 67 -24.94 -23.81 2.29
C ALA A 67 -23.95 -22.66 2.43
N LEU A 68 -22.85 -22.91 3.15
CA LEU A 68 -21.78 -21.93 3.34
C LEU A 68 -21.04 -21.68 2.02
N GLY A 69 -21.04 -20.44 1.57
CA GLY A 69 -20.44 -20.00 0.32
C GLY A 69 -19.11 -19.24 0.50
N ARG A 70 -18.60 -18.68 -0.61
CA ARG A 70 -17.35 -17.90 -0.61
C ARG A 70 -17.42 -16.65 0.28
N LEU A 71 -18.60 -16.04 0.40
CA LEU A 71 -18.83 -14.87 1.25
C LEU A 71 -18.71 -15.24 2.74
N HIS A 72 -19.27 -16.38 3.16
CA HIS A 72 -19.10 -16.91 4.52
C HIS A 72 -17.63 -17.19 4.83
N ALA A 73 -16.91 -17.86 3.93
CA ALA A 73 -15.47 -18.13 4.09
C ALA A 73 -14.64 -16.84 4.16
N ARG A 74 -15.02 -15.80 3.42
CA ARG A 74 -14.39 -14.48 3.52
C ARG A 74 -14.68 -13.83 4.87
N ARG A 75 -15.94 -13.79 5.30
CA ARG A 75 -16.32 -13.17 6.58
C ARG A 75 -15.68 -13.88 7.76
N LEU A 76 -15.62 -15.21 7.75
CA LEU A 76 -14.95 -16.01 8.78
C LEU A 76 -13.47 -15.63 8.93
N ARG A 77 -12.75 -15.41 7.81
CA ARG A 77 -11.36 -14.91 7.81
C ARG A 77 -11.22 -13.44 8.20
N GLU A 78 -12.24 -12.62 7.96
CA GLU A 78 -12.27 -11.23 8.44
C GLU A 78 -12.40 -11.20 9.97
N VAL A 79 -13.34 -11.99 10.53
CA VAL A 79 -13.52 -12.13 11.98
C VAL A 79 -12.23 -12.65 12.63
N TYR A 80 -11.62 -13.71 12.09
CA TYR A 80 -10.34 -14.26 12.59
C TYR A 80 -9.21 -13.23 12.71
N ARG A 81 -9.16 -12.25 11.80
CA ARG A 81 -8.10 -11.21 11.76
C ARG A 81 -8.49 -9.92 12.49
N SER A 82 -9.65 -9.89 13.12
CA SER A 82 -10.21 -8.69 13.73
C SER A 82 -10.45 -8.91 15.23
N ALA A 83 -10.84 -7.84 15.93
CA ALA A 83 -11.30 -7.92 17.32
C ALA A 83 -12.70 -8.54 17.49
N GLY A 84 -13.33 -9.04 16.41
CA GLY A 84 -14.58 -9.79 16.51
C GLY A 84 -15.83 -8.93 16.67
N TRP A 85 -15.90 -7.73 16.08
CA TRP A 85 -17.10 -6.89 16.22
C TRP A 85 -18.32 -7.49 15.49
N PRO A 86 -19.48 -7.65 16.17
CA PRO A 86 -20.70 -8.15 15.53
C PRO A 86 -21.19 -7.21 14.44
N CYS A 87 -21.59 -7.79 13.31
CA CYS A 87 -22.21 -7.10 12.17
C CYS A 87 -23.73 -7.30 12.13
N CYS A 88 -24.26 -8.30 12.86
CA CYS A 88 -25.68 -8.61 12.95
C CYS A 88 -26.37 -8.82 11.58
N ASP A 89 -25.64 -9.37 10.60
CA ASP A 89 -26.13 -9.67 9.26
C ASP A 89 -26.45 -11.16 9.07
N SER A 90 -27.06 -11.52 7.93
CA SER A 90 -27.43 -12.90 7.64
C SER A 90 -26.22 -13.85 7.52
N ILE A 91 -25.07 -13.35 7.06
CA ILE A 91 -23.83 -14.13 6.95
C ILE A 91 -23.33 -14.50 8.34
N GLU A 92 -23.38 -13.58 9.29
CA GLU A 92 -23.06 -13.83 10.70
C GLU A 92 -23.99 -14.88 11.30
N VAL A 93 -25.30 -14.78 11.07
CA VAL A 93 -26.29 -15.76 11.55
C VAL A 93 -25.96 -17.15 11.03
N ASP A 94 -25.67 -17.28 9.74
CA ASP A 94 -25.29 -18.55 9.11
C ASP A 94 -24.00 -19.14 9.71
N LEU A 95 -22.99 -18.30 9.97
CA LEU A 95 -21.71 -18.73 10.55
C LEU A 95 -21.84 -19.15 12.03
N LEU A 96 -22.70 -18.47 12.79
CA LEU A 96 -23.04 -18.82 14.17
C LEU A 96 -23.84 -20.14 14.21
N ALA A 97 -24.84 -20.28 13.34
CA ALA A 97 -25.66 -21.48 13.26
C ALA A 97 -24.86 -22.70 12.77
N ALA A 98 -23.85 -22.48 11.91
CA ALA A 98 -22.90 -23.51 11.52
C ALA A 98 -21.82 -23.83 12.58
N GLY A 99 -21.81 -23.12 13.72
CA GLY A 99 -20.85 -23.32 14.81
C GLY A 99 -19.41 -22.92 14.46
N LEU A 100 -19.20 -22.13 13.40
CA LEU A 100 -17.88 -21.64 12.99
C LEU A 100 -17.50 -20.34 13.73
N LEU A 101 -18.50 -19.64 14.25
CA LEU A 101 -18.36 -18.51 15.15
C LEU A 101 -19.08 -18.79 16.47
N GLU A 102 -18.64 -18.13 17.53
CA GLU A 102 -19.33 -18.07 18.81
C GLU A 102 -19.41 -16.62 19.31
N ARG A 103 -20.45 -16.31 20.10
CA ARG A 103 -20.60 -15.01 20.78
C ARG A 103 -19.99 -15.08 22.17
N ILE A 104 -19.08 -14.15 22.45
CA ILE A 104 -18.48 -13.94 23.77
C ILE A 104 -19.01 -12.65 24.35
N ARG A 105 -19.63 -12.75 25.53
CA ARG A 105 -20.00 -11.58 26.32
C ARG A 105 -18.83 -11.17 27.21
N SER A 106 -18.39 -9.93 27.06
CA SER A 106 -17.43 -9.32 27.98
C SER A 106 -18.08 -9.08 29.35
N ALA A 107 -17.26 -8.95 30.39
CA ALA A 107 -17.72 -8.55 31.73
C ALA A 107 -18.44 -7.18 31.74
N HIS A 108 -18.20 -6.35 30.72
CA HIS A 108 -18.82 -5.04 30.53
C HIS A 108 -20.12 -5.11 29.70
N GLY A 109 -20.61 -6.31 29.38
CA GLY A 109 -21.91 -6.54 28.73
C GLY A 109 -21.91 -6.47 27.20
N HIS A 110 -20.80 -6.07 26.57
CA HIS A 110 -20.69 -6.06 25.11
C HIS A 110 -20.40 -7.45 24.55
N GLU A 111 -21.04 -7.80 23.43
CA GLU A 111 -20.82 -9.03 22.68
C GLU A 111 -19.73 -8.86 21.61
N THR A 112 -18.86 -9.85 21.49
CA THR A 112 -17.87 -10.01 20.41
C THR A 112 -18.00 -11.41 19.82
N LEU A 113 -17.52 -11.58 18.59
CA LEU A 113 -17.48 -12.83 17.86
C LEU A 113 -16.07 -13.39 17.91
N ARG A 114 -15.98 -14.66 18.28
CA ARG A 114 -14.74 -15.43 18.19
C ARG A 114 -14.92 -16.53 17.17
N VAL A 115 -13.85 -16.84 16.43
CA VAL A 115 -13.79 -18.03 15.59
C VAL A 115 -13.57 -19.25 16.47
N THR A 116 -14.47 -20.24 16.38
CA THR A 116 -14.39 -21.49 17.14
C THR A 116 -13.28 -22.38 16.59
N ASP A 117 -12.91 -23.44 17.31
CA ASP A 117 -11.94 -24.43 16.81
C ASP A 117 -12.41 -25.09 15.50
N ALA A 118 -13.72 -25.36 15.36
CA ALA A 118 -14.30 -25.83 14.10
C ALA A 118 -14.16 -24.78 12.98
N GLY A 119 -14.36 -23.50 13.30
CA GLY A 119 -14.06 -22.37 12.41
C GLY A 119 -12.59 -22.31 11.99
N ILE A 120 -11.65 -22.53 12.92
CA ILE A 120 -10.21 -22.58 12.64
C ILE A 120 -9.89 -23.75 11.71
N VAL A 121 -10.42 -24.95 11.97
CA VAL A 121 -10.26 -26.12 11.08
C VAL A 121 -10.85 -25.83 9.69
N HIS A 122 -12.00 -25.15 9.62
CA HIS A 122 -12.61 -24.76 8.35
C HIS A 122 -11.71 -23.78 7.56
N ILE A 123 -11.15 -22.75 8.22
CA ILE A 123 -10.17 -21.84 7.62
C ILE A 123 -8.93 -22.64 7.17
N ALA A 124 -8.41 -23.51 8.03
CA ALA A 124 -7.21 -24.31 7.75
C ALA A 124 -7.40 -25.26 6.56
N SER A 125 -8.53 -25.94 6.45
CA SER A 125 -8.84 -26.83 5.31
C SER A 125 -8.84 -26.08 3.99
N SER A 126 -9.41 -24.87 3.95
CA SER A 126 -9.35 -23.98 2.79
C SER A 126 -7.91 -23.57 2.47
N LEU A 127 -7.08 -23.33 3.50
CA LEU A 127 -5.66 -23.01 3.32
C LEU A 127 -4.82 -24.22 2.92
N VAL A 128 -5.19 -25.45 3.29
CA VAL A 128 -4.47 -26.70 2.90
C VAL A 128 -4.74 -27.02 1.44
N VAL A 129 -5.99 -26.91 0.97
CA VAL A 129 -6.31 -27.07 -0.46
C VAL A 129 -5.65 -25.98 -1.30
N ASN A 130 -5.61 -24.73 -0.82
CA ASN A 130 -4.90 -23.64 -1.50
C ASN A 130 -3.36 -23.78 -1.43
N ARG A 131 -2.80 -24.34 -0.36
CA ARG A 131 -1.35 -24.62 -0.23
C ARG A 131 -0.91 -25.81 -1.10
N ALA A 132 -1.74 -26.85 -1.19
CA ALA A 132 -1.49 -28.01 -2.05
C ALA A 132 -1.54 -27.65 -3.55
N VAL A 133 -2.17 -26.53 -3.89
CA VAL A 133 -2.23 -25.97 -5.24
C VAL A 133 -1.70 -24.53 -5.23
N MET A 134 -0.54 -24.28 -4.61
CA MET A 134 0.13 -23.00 -4.83
C MET A 134 0.49 -22.92 -6.32
N SER A 135 -0.15 -21.98 -7.01
CA SER A 135 0.26 -21.68 -8.37
C SER A 135 1.74 -21.28 -8.37
N ARG A 136 2.45 -21.56 -9.47
CA ARG A 136 3.86 -21.14 -9.62
C ARG A 136 4.05 -19.64 -9.32
N HIS A 137 3.02 -18.83 -9.61
CA HIS A 137 2.97 -17.41 -9.25
C HIS A 137 3.01 -17.23 -7.73
N GLU A 138 2.01 -17.76 -7.01
CA GLU A 138 1.93 -17.63 -5.55
C GLU A 138 3.18 -18.15 -4.83
N ALA A 139 3.77 -19.25 -5.32
CA ALA A 139 5.02 -19.78 -4.77
C ALA A 139 6.18 -18.77 -4.91
N LEU A 140 6.28 -18.11 -6.07
CA LEU A 140 7.29 -17.08 -6.27
C LEU A 140 6.98 -15.79 -5.50
N VAL A 141 5.71 -15.39 -5.36
CA VAL A 141 5.31 -14.27 -4.49
C VAL A 141 5.72 -14.53 -3.04
N GLU A 142 5.47 -15.75 -2.53
CA GLU A 142 5.89 -16.13 -1.18
C GLU A 142 7.42 -16.09 -1.03
N HIS A 143 8.16 -16.63 -2.00
CA HIS A 143 9.62 -16.60 -2.01
C HIS A 143 10.15 -15.16 -1.95
N VAL A 144 9.66 -14.27 -2.82
CA VAL A 144 10.04 -12.85 -2.82
C VAL A 144 9.75 -12.19 -1.48
N ALA A 145 8.56 -12.41 -0.92
CA ALA A 145 8.20 -11.80 0.36
C ALA A 145 9.09 -12.30 1.51
N ARG A 146 9.43 -13.59 1.55
CA ARG A 146 10.38 -14.15 2.52
C ARG A 146 11.79 -13.61 2.34
N GLU A 147 12.21 -13.36 1.11
CA GLU A 147 13.53 -12.76 0.87
C GLU A 147 13.58 -11.31 1.35
N MET A 148 12.49 -10.56 1.19
CA MET A 148 12.39 -9.21 1.75
C MET A 148 12.44 -9.24 3.28
N THR A 149 11.78 -10.18 3.94
CA THR A 149 11.86 -10.30 5.41
C THR A 149 13.26 -10.69 5.87
N ARG A 150 13.94 -11.61 5.18
CA ARG A 150 15.36 -11.94 5.44
C ARG A 150 16.29 -10.75 5.25
N ALA A 151 15.97 -9.85 4.32
CA ALA A 151 16.70 -8.59 4.13
C ALA A 151 16.37 -7.51 5.19
N GLY A 152 15.68 -7.86 6.27
CA GLY A 152 15.34 -6.94 7.37
C GLY A 152 14.20 -5.96 7.02
N ARG A 153 13.40 -6.27 6.00
CA ARG A 153 12.25 -5.45 5.58
C ARG A 153 10.95 -6.02 6.15
N VAL A 154 9.97 -5.15 6.36
CA VAL A 154 8.60 -5.58 6.63
C VAL A 154 7.90 -5.74 5.29
N ALA A 155 7.36 -6.92 5.00
CA ALA A 155 6.76 -7.25 3.71
C ALA A 155 5.30 -7.69 3.85
N TRP A 156 4.49 -7.35 2.85
CA TRP A 156 3.08 -7.72 2.75
C TRP A 156 2.79 -8.30 1.37
N ARG A 157 1.79 -9.17 1.30
CA ARG A 157 1.25 -9.75 0.06
C ARG A 157 -0.23 -9.44 -0.06
N GLY A 158 -0.74 -9.40 -1.29
CA GLY A 158 -2.19 -9.28 -1.55
C GLY A 158 -2.81 -7.96 -1.09
N LEU A 159 -2.01 -6.89 -1.05
CA LEU A 159 -2.52 -5.56 -0.73
C LEU A 159 -3.42 -5.02 -1.84
N THR A 160 -4.34 -4.14 -1.46
CA THR A 160 -5.14 -3.34 -2.40
C THR A 160 -4.93 -1.88 -2.02
N LEU A 161 -4.12 -1.17 -2.80
CA LEU A 161 -3.64 0.17 -2.51
C LEU A 161 -4.20 1.16 -3.53
N ARG A 162 -4.45 2.39 -3.09
CA ARG A 162 -4.83 3.48 -3.98
C ARG A 162 -3.56 4.18 -4.45
N ALA A 163 -3.36 4.25 -5.75
CA ALA A 163 -2.22 4.90 -6.39
C ALA A 163 -2.67 6.05 -7.27
N GLN A 164 -1.84 7.08 -7.37
CA GLN A 164 -2.03 8.20 -8.27
C GLN A 164 -1.34 7.91 -9.62
N LEU A 165 -2.05 8.21 -10.69
CA LEU A 165 -1.55 8.13 -12.05
C LEU A 165 -1.40 9.54 -12.62
N PRO A 166 -0.45 9.73 -13.56
CA PRO A 166 -0.35 10.98 -14.27
C PRO A 166 -1.66 11.30 -15.02
N PRO A 167 -1.94 12.59 -15.25
CA PRO A 167 -3.04 13.03 -16.10
C PRO A 167 -3.00 12.35 -17.48
N ALA A 168 -4.17 12.13 -18.08
CA ALA A 168 -4.25 11.51 -19.41
C ALA A 168 -3.87 12.50 -20.53
N ALA A 169 -4.19 13.78 -20.34
CA ALA A 169 -3.78 14.88 -21.20
C ALA A 169 -3.13 16.00 -20.37
N GLU A 170 -2.36 16.85 -21.05
CA GLU A 170 -1.71 18.00 -20.43
C GLU A 170 -2.77 19.00 -19.94
N GLY A 171 -2.69 19.40 -18.66
CA GLY A 171 -3.68 20.25 -18.00
C GLY A 171 -4.79 19.51 -17.26
N ASP A 172 -4.91 18.19 -17.40
CA ASP A 172 -5.87 17.40 -16.64
C ASP A 172 -5.43 17.15 -15.19
N LYS A 173 -6.41 16.77 -14.35
CA LYS A 173 -6.15 16.34 -12.97
C LYS A 173 -5.49 14.96 -12.96
N PRO A 174 -4.64 14.66 -11.95
CA PRO A 174 -4.12 13.32 -11.75
C PRO A 174 -5.26 12.33 -11.54
N ARG A 175 -5.09 11.13 -12.11
CA ARG A 175 -6.08 10.06 -12.05
C ARG A 175 -5.77 9.17 -10.85
N TRP A 176 -6.77 8.46 -10.34
CA TRP A 176 -6.59 7.51 -9.25
C TRP A 176 -6.98 6.11 -9.72
N CYS A 177 -6.19 5.12 -9.33
CA CYS A 177 -6.52 3.72 -9.56
C CYS A 177 -6.30 2.87 -8.31
N ILE A 178 -6.89 1.69 -8.31
CA ILE A 178 -6.61 0.64 -7.34
C ILE A 178 -5.51 -0.26 -7.91
N ALA A 179 -4.39 -0.33 -7.21
CA ALA A 179 -3.25 -1.18 -7.55
C ALA A 179 -3.15 -2.33 -6.56
N ARG A 180 -2.68 -3.49 -7.04
CA ARG A 180 -2.56 -4.73 -6.26
C ARG A 180 -1.16 -5.31 -6.46
N PRO A 181 -0.14 -4.79 -5.76
CA PRO A 181 1.21 -5.32 -5.88
C PRO A 181 1.26 -6.76 -5.35
N ASP A 182 2.05 -7.62 -6.00
CA ASP A 182 2.26 -9.00 -5.52
C ASP A 182 2.97 -9.00 -4.17
N VAL A 183 4.07 -8.25 -4.06
CA VAL A 183 4.77 -7.97 -2.79
C VAL A 183 5.00 -6.48 -2.65
N PHE A 184 4.63 -5.95 -1.48
CA PHE A 184 4.98 -4.60 -1.06
C PHE A 184 5.86 -4.69 0.18
N SER A 185 6.93 -3.90 0.27
CA SER A 185 7.78 -3.91 1.47
C SER A 185 8.29 -2.53 1.84
N ILE A 186 8.53 -2.30 3.12
CA ILE A 186 9.20 -1.10 3.65
C ILE A 186 10.41 -1.54 4.48
N ARG A 187 11.41 -0.67 4.59
CA ARG A 187 12.50 -0.85 5.53
C ARG A 187 11.94 -0.86 6.96
N ASN A 188 12.46 -1.75 7.81
CA ASN A 188 12.19 -1.68 9.25
C ASN A 188 12.97 -0.49 9.84
N THR A 189 12.26 0.57 10.22
CA THR A 189 12.84 1.84 10.68
C THR A 189 11.87 2.58 11.59
N SER A 190 12.40 3.33 12.56
CA SER A 190 11.63 4.25 13.40
C SER A 190 11.45 5.64 12.78
N VAL A 191 12.16 5.94 11.69
CA VAL A 191 12.10 7.23 10.97
C VAL A 191 11.29 7.06 9.70
N GLU A 192 10.13 7.75 9.63
CA GLU A 192 9.18 7.67 8.50
C GLU A 192 9.86 7.90 7.14
N ALA A 193 10.71 8.92 7.03
CA ALA A 193 11.37 9.28 5.77
C ALA A 193 12.33 8.21 5.24
N TYR A 194 12.70 7.22 6.06
CA TYR A 194 13.58 6.11 5.68
C TYR A 194 12.81 4.83 5.37
N ALA A 195 11.48 4.88 5.32
CA ALA A 195 10.64 3.71 5.07
C ALA A 195 10.94 3.05 3.72
N GLN A 196 11.41 3.83 2.72
CA GLN A 196 11.86 3.32 1.41
C GLN A 196 10.94 2.22 0.87
N PRO A 197 9.67 2.52 0.55
CA PRO A 197 8.75 1.50 0.07
C PRO A 197 9.27 0.86 -1.23
N VAL A 198 8.87 -0.39 -1.51
CA VAL A 198 9.28 -1.10 -2.72
C VAL A 198 8.14 -2.00 -3.16
N VAL A 199 7.80 -1.95 -4.45
CA VAL A 199 6.87 -2.88 -5.10
C VAL A 199 7.65 -3.94 -5.87
N HIS A 200 7.29 -5.21 -5.68
CA HIS A 200 7.71 -6.30 -6.56
C HIS A 200 6.49 -6.86 -7.28
N GLU A 201 6.53 -6.86 -8.60
CA GLU A 201 5.55 -7.49 -9.49
C GLU A 201 6.16 -8.78 -10.04
N VAL A 202 5.50 -9.90 -9.74
CA VAL A 202 5.98 -11.24 -10.05
C VAL A 202 5.39 -11.67 -11.39
N LYS A 203 6.23 -12.22 -12.27
CA LYS A 203 5.81 -12.78 -13.56
C LYS A 203 6.40 -14.15 -13.74
N VAL A 204 5.55 -15.16 -13.85
CA VAL A 204 5.98 -16.54 -14.07
C VAL A 204 5.78 -16.99 -15.51
N ASN A 205 4.92 -16.35 -16.30
CA ASN A 205 4.67 -16.75 -17.67
C ASN A 205 4.92 -15.61 -18.67
N ARG A 206 5.46 -15.96 -19.85
CA ARG A 206 5.86 -15.01 -20.90
C ARG A 206 4.70 -14.14 -21.40
N ALA A 207 3.53 -14.75 -21.59
CA ALA A 207 2.36 -14.05 -22.10
C ALA A 207 1.87 -12.97 -21.12
N ASP A 208 1.83 -13.28 -19.83
CA ASP A 208 1.47 -12.34 -18.76
C ASP A 208 2.50 -11.23 -18.63
N LEU A 209 3.81 -11.55 -18.70
CA LEU A 209 4.86 -10.53 -18.74
C LEU A 209 4.62 -9.54 -19.89
N LEU A 210 4.44 -10.04 -21.12
CA LEU A 210 4.19 -9.18 -22.29
C LEU A 210 2.88 -8.40 -22.20
N SER A 211 1.84 -8.98 -21.59
CA SER A 211 0.56 -8.30 -21.35
C SER A 211 0.72 -7.16 -20.35
N ASP A 212 1.52 -7.37 -19.31
CA ASP A 212 1.81 -6.40 -18.27
C ASP A 212 2.62 -5.21 -18.79
N LEU A 213 3.67 -5.48 -19.57
CA LEU A 213 4.56 -4.45 -20.12
C LEU A 213 3.82 -3.45 -21.03
N ARG A 214 2.69 -3.88 -21.64
CA ARG A 214 1.81 -3.02 -22.44
C ARG A 214 0.94 -2.08 -21.62
N LYS A 215 0.96 -2.14 -20.29
CA LYS A 215 0.12 -1.34 -19.38
C LYS A 215 0.97 -0.30 -18.64
N PRO A 216 1.33 0.82 -19.28
CA PRO A 216 2.16 1.86 -18.65
C PRO A 216 1.51 2.45 -17.39
N ASP A 217 0.18 2.59 -17.37
CA ASP A 217 -0.57 3.05 -16.19
C ASP A 217 -0.34 2.13 -14.98
N LYS A 218 -0.29 0.80 -15.17
CA LYS A 218 -0.03 -0.13 -14.06
C LYS A 218 1.38 0.10 -13.47
N ARG A 219 2.38 0.28 -14.33
CA ARG A 219 3.75 0.58 -13.90
C ARG A 219 3.83 1.94 -13.19
N ALA A 220 3.17 2.96 -13.72
CA ALA A 220 3.11 4.29 -13.09
C ALA A 220 2.49 4.21 -11.69
N ALA A 221 1.44 3.42 -11.50
CA ALA A 221 0.85 3.18 -10.18
C ALA A 221 1.86 2.56 -9.20
N TYR A 222 2.66 1.60 -9.62
CA TYR A 222 3.63 0.95 -8.74
C TYR A 222 4.82 1.85 -8.40
N LEU A 223 5.28 2.64 -9.37
CA LEU A 223 6.27 3.68 -9.12
C LEU A 223 5.74 4.76 -8.18
N ASP A 224 4.46 5.12 -8.28
CA ASP A 224 3.79 6.02 -7.34
C ASP A 224 3.82 5.46 -5.90
N LEU A 225 3.41 4.21 -5.73
CA LEU A 225 3.35 3.55 -4.42
C LEU A 225 4.71 3.31 -3.77
N GLY A 226 5.66 2.80 -4.56
CA GLY A 226 6.94 2.31 -4.07
C GLY A 226 8.09 3.29 -4.24
N GLY A 227 8.07 4.18 -5.23
CA GLY A 227 9.30 4.87 -5.65
C GLY A 227 10.34 3.93 -6.28
N GLU A 228 10.25 2.63 -6.05
CA GLU A 228 10.89 1.54 -6.79
C GLU A 228 9.85 0.49 -7.20
N CYS A 229 9.98 0.01 -8.44
CA CYS A 229 9.22 -1.11 -8.96
C CYS A 229 10.18 -2.17 -9.52
N TRP A 230 10.06 -3.39 -9.03
CA TRP A 230 10.86 -4.55 -9.44
C TRP A 230 10.00 -5.56 -10.19
N TYR A 231 10.45 -5.99 -11.36
CA TYR A 231 9.91 -7.18 -12.02
C TYR A 231 10.69 -8.40 -11.57
N VAL A 232 9.99 -9.39 -10.99
CA VAL A 232 10.58 -10.65 -10.56
C VAL A 232 10.16 -11.75 -11.53
N LEU A 233 11.11 -12.24 -12.32
CA LEU A 233 10.87 -13.16 -13.42
C LEU A 233 11.11 -14.60 -12.98
N GLY A 234 10.12 -15.46 -13.17
CA GLY A 234 10.28 -16.91 -13.08
C GLY A 234 11.01 -17.50 -14.28
N CYS A 235 11.21 -18.82 -14.24
CA CYS A 235 11.77 -19.57 -15.37
C CYS A 235 10.71 -20.37 -16.13
N ASP A 236 10.92 -20.59 -17.43
CA ASP A 236 10.17 -21.53 -18.25
C ASP A 236 10.44 -23.00 -17.85
N ALA A 237 9.76 -23.94 -18.50
CA ALA A 237 9.90 -25.37 -18.22
C ALA A 237 11.32 -25.93 -18.49
N ARG A 238 12.18 -25.17 -19.18
CA ARG A 238 13.58 -25.51 -19.47
C ARG A 238 14.55 -24.81 -18.52
N GLY A 239 14.04 -24.11 -17.50
CA GLY A 239 14.86 -23.39 -16.53
C GLY A 239 15.40 -22.04 -17.02
N ARG A 240 14.93 -21.53 -18.16
CA ARG A 240 15.38 -20.22 -18.69
C ARG A 240 14.47 -19.10 -18.21
N PRO A 241 14.98 -17.90 -17.91
CA PRO A 241 14.13 -16.77 -17.54
C PRO A 241 13.05 -16.50 -18.58
N ILE A 242 11.86 -16.09 -18.16
CA ILE A 242 10.75 -15.79 -19.08
C ILE A 242 10.91 -14.46 -19.86
N GLY A 243 11.98 -13.72 -19.63
CA GLY A 243 12.29 -12.47 -20.30
C GLY A 243 13.67 -11.99 -19.93
N GLU A 244 14.24 -11.15 -20.78
CA GLU A 244 15.54 -10.53 -20.56
C GLU A 244 15.41 -9.17 -19.87
N PRO A 245 16.42 -8.71 -19.11
CA PRO A 245 16.38 -7.42 -18.43
C PRO A 245 16.09 -6.23 -19.37
N ASP A 246 16.61 -6.28 -20.61
CA ASP A 246 16.44 -5.21 -21.60
C ASP A 246 15.01 -5.10 -22.14
N GLU A 247 14.17 -6.12 -21.94
CA GLU A 247 12.74 -6.04 -22.25
C GLU A 247 11.94 -5.26 -21.20
N ILE A 248 12.49 -5.12 -19.99
CA ILE A 248 11.85 -4.43 -18.87
C ILE A 248 12.20 -2.94 -18.95
N PRO A 249 11.23 -2.03 -18.73
CA PRO A 249 11.46 -0.59 -18.69
C PRO A 249 12.64 -0.22 -17.79
N ALA A 250 13.49 0.70 -18.25
CA ALA A 250 14.77 1.03 -17.62
C ALA A 250 14.63 1.61 -16.21
N GLU A 251 13.48 2.23 -15.90
CA GLU A 251 13.14 2.73 -14.58
C GLU A 251 12.86 1.61 -13.56
N CYS A 252 12.63 0.37 -14.01
CA CYS A 252 12.34 -0.78 -13.16
C CYS A 252 13.56 -1.68 -12.96
N GLY A 253 13.64 -2.23 -11.76
CA GLY A 253 14.59 -3.29 -11.41
C GLY A 253 14.13 -4.64 -11.94
N VAL A 254 15.07 -5.55 -12.10
CA VAL A 254 14.83 -6.91 -12.60
C VAL A 254 15.52 -7.91 -11.69
N MET A 255 14.73 -8.83 -11.15
CA MET A 255 15.21 -10.02 -10.47
C MET A 255 14.78 -11.27 -11.25
N VAL A 256 15.60 -12.31 -11.20
CA VAL A 256 15.32 -13.59 -11.83
C VAL A 256 15.36 -14.68 -10.76
N ALA A 257 14.31 -15.47 -10.68
CA ALA A 257 14.27 -16.63 -9.81
C ALA A 257 15.11 -17.76 -10.41
N GLN A 258 16.15 -18.20 -9.70
CA GLN A 258 17.01 -19.30 -10.10
C GLN A 258 17.05 -20.32 -8.96
N GLY A 259 16.28 -21.40 -9.09
CA GLY A 259 16.12 -22.38 -8.02
C GLY A 259 15.54 -21.73 -6.75
N ASP A 260 16.30 -21.79 -5.66
CA ASP A 260 15.98 -21.24 -4.34
C ASP A 260 16.50 -19.80 -4.12
N ARG A 261 17.03 -19.15 -5.17
CA ARG A 261 17.59 -17.79 -5.08
C ARG A 261 16.87 -16.81 -5.98
N LEU A 262 16.92 -15.54 -5.58
CA LEU A 262 16.58 -14.39 -6.42
C LEU A 262 17.86 -13.67 -6.82
N VAL A 263 18.15 -13.63 -8.11
CA VAL A 263 19.33 -12.98 -8.66
C VAL A 263 18.95 -11.61 -9.22
N VAL A 264 19.60 -10.56 -8.73
CA VAL A 264 19.45 -9.21 -9.30
C VAL A 264 20.13 -9.17 -10.67
N ALA A 265 19.33 -9.01 -11.71
CA ALA A 265 19.83 -8.85 -13.08
C ALA A 265 20.03 -7.37 -13.44
N ARG A 266 19.20 -6.48 -12.88
CA ARG A 266 19.37 -5.02 -12.97
C ARG A 266 18.75 -4.35 -11.75
N SER A 267 19.45 -3.38 -11.15
CA SER A 267 18.91 -2.61 -10.04
C SER A 267 17.78 -1.68 -10.47
N ALA A 268 16.78 -1.49 -9.61
CA ALA A 268 15.76 -0.47 -9.82
C ALA A 268 16.34 0.94 -9.65
N VAL A 269 15.73 1.92 -10.33
CA VAL A 269 15.99 3.33 -10.07
C VAL A 269 15.23 3.73 -8.80
N HIS A 270 15.95 4.18 -7.79
CA HIS A 270 15.34 4.65 -6.55
C HIS A 270 14.79 6.07 -6.68
N ARG A 271 13.48 6.23 -6.54
CA ARG A 271 12.85 7.53 -6.31
C ARG A 271 12.55 7.70 -4.84
N ALA A 272 13.27 8.61 -4.18
CA ALA A 272 13.02 8.93 -2.79
C ALA A 272 11.58 9.42 -2.58
N LEU A 273 10.87 8.75 -1.66
CA LEU A 273 9.55 9.15 -1.19
C LEU A 273 9.69 9.66 0.25
N PRO A 274 9.67 10.98 0.49
CA PRO A 274 9.93 11.56 1.81
C PRO A 274 8.91 11.11 2.88
N ARG A 275 7.69 10.82 2.44
CA ARG A 275 6.60 10.33 3.29
C ARG A 275 5.72 9.37 2.52
N LEU A 276 5.35 8.29 3.19
CA LEU A 276 4.31 7.39 2.72
C LEU A 276 2.94 8.06 2.91
N PRO A 277 2.08 8.08 1.89
CA PRO A 277 0.69 8.52 2.05
C PRO A 277 -0.01 7.82 3.21
N PHE A 278 -0.73 8.57 4.04
CA PHE A 278 -1.42 8.02 5.22
C PHE A 278 -2.42 6.89 4.87
N ALA A 279 -3.04 6.96 3.70
CA ALA A 279 -3.92 5.89 3.21
C ALA A 279 -3.17 4.54 3.03
N ILE A 280 -1.89 4.56 2.64
CA ILE A 280 -1.06 3.37 2.56
C ILE A 280 -0.76 2.87 3.97
N TRP A 281 -0.35 3.75 4.90
CA TRP A 281 -0.17 3.37 6.31
C TRP A 281 -1.41 2.67 6.88
N MET A 282 -2.61 3.18 6.60
CA MET A 282 -3.85 2.55 7.05
C MET A 282 -4.12 1.20 6.39
N ALA A 283 -3.71 1.01 5.13
CA ALA A 283 -3.81 -0.28 4.48
C ALA A 283 -2.82 -1.30 5.09
N LEU A 284 -1.58 -0.86 5.38
CA LEU A 284 -0.56 -1.71 6.02
C LEU A 284 -0.97 -2.10 7.44
N ALA A 285 -1.48 -1.16 8.24
CA ALA A 285 -1.92 -1.43 9.62
C ALA A 285 -3.12 -2.40 9.71
N LYS A 286 -3.93 -2.49 8.65
CA LYS A 286 -5.07 -3.44 8.56
C LYS A 286 -4.67 -4.80 7.99
N ALA A 287 -3.45 -4.92 7.47
CA ALA A 287 -2.96 -6.13 6.83
C ALA A 287 -1.92 -6.83 7.72
N GLN A 288 -1.92 -8.15 7.69
CA GLN A 288 -0.90 -8.94 8.38
C GLN A 288 0.38 -8.95 7.53
N PRO A 289 1.54 -8.49 8.05
CA PRO A 289 2.81 -8.67 7.35
C PRO A 289 3.16 -10.15 7.26
N VAL A 290 3.98 -10.51 6.27
CA VAL A 290 4.59 -11.83 6.18
C VAL A 290 5.50 -12.02 7.39
N ALA A 291 5.37 -13.16 8.07
CA ALA A 291 6.17 -13.48 9.24
C ALA A 291 7.67 -13.31 8.94
N GLY A 292 8.35 -12.59 9.83
CA GLY A 292 9.78 -12.37 9.76
C GLY A 292 10.57 -13.65 10.06
N PHE A 293 11.85 -13.65 9.73
CA PHE A 293 12.76 -14.72 10.14
C PHE A 293 13.25 -14.54 11.59
N ASP A 294 12.95 -13.40 12.22
CA ASP A 294 13.61 -12.93 13.46
C ASP A 294 12.73 -12.87 14.73
N ASP A 295 11.42 -13.17 14.67
CA ASP A 295 10.57 -13.07 15.87
C ASP A 295 11.05 -14.03 16.99
N GLU A 296 11.72 -15.14 16.64
CA GLU A 296 12.30 -16.10 17.61
C GLU A 296 13.79 -15.85 17.94
N LEU A 297 14.52 -15.08 17.12
CA LEU A 297 15.96 -14.82 17.35
C LEU A 297 16.20 -13.63 18.29
N GLN A 298 15.23 -12.72 18.41
CA GLN A 298 15.33 -11.60 19.34
C GLN A 298 15.06 -11.99 20.81
N GLU A 299 14.53 -13.19 21.06
CA GLU A 299 14.30 -13.72 22.42
C GLU A 299 15.56 -14.31 23.10
N LEU A 300 16.65 -14.52 22.36
CA LEU A 300 17.88 -15.14 22.89
C LEU A 300 19.08 -14.17 22.94
N LEU A 301 18.95 -13.11 23.73
CA LEU A 301 20.12 -12.51 24.37
C LEU A 301 20.30 -13.21 25.73
N PRO A 302 21.21 -14.19 25.88
CA PRO A 302 21.58 -14.64 27.21
C PRO A 302 22.10 -13.43 27.97
N GLY A 303 21.49 -13.14 29.12
CA GLY A 303 22.02 -12.17 30.06
C GLY A 303 23.49 -12.50 30.30
N LEU A 304 24.36 -11.54 30.02
CA LEU A 304 25.71 -11.58 30.56
C LEU A 304 25.53 -11.32 32.06
N ASP A 305 25.42 -12.40 32.82
CA ASP A 305 25.58 -12.36 34.26
C ASP A 305 27.05 -12.02 34.54
N ASP A 306 27.29 -10.79 35.03
CA ASP A 306 28.52 -10.40 35.76
C ASP A 306 28.39 -10.82 37.24
#